data_AF-A0AAX2A748-F1
#
_entry.id   AF-A0AAX2A748-F1
#
_cell.length_a   1.000
_cell.length_b   1.000
_cell.length_c   1.000
_cell.angle_alpha   90.00
_cell.angle_beta   90.00
_cell.angle_gamma   90.00
#
_symmetry.space_group_name_H-M   'P 1'
#
loop_
_entity.id
_entity.type
_entity.pdbx_description
1 polymer ?
#
loop_
_entity_poly.entity_id
_entity_poly.type
_entity_poly.pdbx_seq_one_letter_code
_entity_poly.pdbx_strand_id
1 'polypeptide(L)'
;MNITETQQRYTSYQTQSNNSTSKTQSNNDFSSALENFESYKAEKSTKADSKEEEYDEKYQLGLQRYNALGIANGEKWFENSVFEKDQSAKSEFINYLAELDIKKFMSISTNLWESFHNTLAEDLNGNVTESGPSQKNPKKEFISVESTKNYFQDEINRLEEGARKFGGNPSEMIELLTDVVNFFKNYQSKEQEDKYKTLGSNQNAN
;
A
#
# COMPACT_ATOMS: atom_id res chain seq x y z
N MET A 1 32.87 50.15 9.80
CA MET A 1 31.56 49.67 9.32
C MET A 1 31.77 49.23 7.89
N ASN A 2 31.99 47.92 7.67
CA ASN A 2 32.24 47.33 6.36
C ASN A 2 31.11 46.36 6.06
N ILE A 3 30.37 46.64 4.99
CA ILE A 3 29.29 45.81 4.47
C ILE A 3 29.91 45.07 3.29
N THR A 4 30.19 43.78 3.44
CA THR A 4 30.72 42.95 2.35
C THR A 4 29.58 42.17 1.74
N GLU A 5 29.23 42.54 0.51
CA GLU A 5 28.17 41.95 -0.31
C GLU A 5 28.44 40.47 -0.58
N THR A 6 27.46 39.62 -0.25
CA THR A 6 27.47 38.20 -0.59
C THR A 6 27.01 38.06 -2.04
N GLN A 7 27.95 37.81 -2.97
CA GLN A 7 27.63 37.51 -4.36
C GLN A 7 26.93 36.14 -4.46
N GLN A 8 25.65 36.15 -4.82
CA GLN A 8 24.91 34.97 -5.25
C GLN A 8 25.46 34.50 -6.61
N ARG A 9 26.08 33.31 -6.63
CA ARG A 9 26.36 32.61 -7.88
C ARG A 9 25.12 31.80 -8.27
N TYR A 10 24.40 32.29 -9.28
CA TYR A 10 23.46 31.46 -10.05
C TYR A 10 24.25 30.51 -10.94
N THR A 11 24.31 29.23 -10.58
CA THR A 11 24.69 28.17 -11.52
C THR A 11 23.50 27.83 -12.40
N SER A 12 23.56 28.25 -13.66
CA SER A 12 22.66 27.80 -14.71
C SER A 12 22.94 26.32 -15.01
N TYR A 13 22.01 25.42 -14.67
CA TYR A 13 22.06 24.05 -15.16
C TYR A 13 21.60 24.03 -16.62
N GLN A 14 22.56 23.90 -17.54
CA GLN A 14 22.28 23.44 -18.90
C GLN A 14 21.86 21.98 -18.84
N THR A 15 20.64 21.69 -19.27
CA THR A 15 20.15 20.32 -19.49
C THR A 15 20.86 19.72 -20.71
N GLN A 16 21.87 18.90 -20.47
CA GLN A 16 22.42 18.00 -21.48
C GLN A 16 21.48 16.78 -21.59
N SER A 17 20.80 16.68 -22.73
CA SER A 17 20.01 15.50 -23.12
C SER A 17 20.95 14.31 -23.35
N ASN A 18 21.12 13.44 -22.36
CA ASN A 18 21.66 12.11 -22.56
C ASN A 18 20.50 11.12 -22.71
N ASN A 19 20.26 10.73 -23.96
CA ASN A 19 19.34 9.67 -24.33
C ASN A 19 20.02 8.32 -24.01
N SER A 20 19.98 7.91 -22.74
CA SER A 20 20.32 6.55 -22.33
C SER A 20 19.08 5.90 -21.75
N THR A 21 18.44 5.05 -22.54
CA THR A 21 17.50 4.03 -22.06
C THR A 21 18.24 3.03 -21.17
N SER A 22 18.57 3.44 -19.96
CA SER A 22 18.88 2.52 -18.88
C SER A 22 17.54 1.98 -18.39
N LYS A 23 17.14 0.82 -18.93
CA LYS A 23 16.03 0.03 -18.39
C LYS A 23 16.42 -0.31 -16.95
N THR A 24 15.78 0.36 -16.00
CA THR A 24 15.89 0.07 -14.57
C THR A 24 15.53 -1.38 -14.32
N GLN A 25 16.34 -2.07 -13.53
CA GLN A 25 16.18 -3.47 -13.12
C GLN A 25 14.77 -3.77 -12.56
N SER A 26 14.13 -2.75 -11.98
CA SER A 26 12.73 -2.69 -11.54
C SER A 26 11.69 -3.18 -12.56
N ASN A 27 11.87 -2.91 -13.87
CA ASN A 27 10.91 -3.38 -14.88
C ASN A 27 11.04 -4.88 -15.17
N ASN A 28 12.24 -5.45 -15.05
CA ASN A 28 12.46 -6.87 -15.29
C ASN A 28 11.98 -7.72 -14.11
N ASP A 29 12.12 -7.23 -12.88
CA ASP A 29 11.68 -7.96 -11.69
C ASP A 29 10.14 -8.00 -11.58
N PHE A 30 9.45 -6.93 -11.99
CA PHE A 30 7.98 -6.90 -12.07
C PHE A 30 7.45 -7.75 -13.25
N SER A 31 8.09 -7.67 -14.42
CA SER A 31 7.68 -8.45 -15.60
C SER A 31 7.90 -9.96 -15.41
N SER A 32 8.99 -10.35 -14.73
CA SER A 32 9.28 -11.77 -14.45
C SER A 32 8.38 -12.38 -13.37
N ALA A 33 7.91 -11.58 -12.41
CA ALA A 33 6.85 -11.98 -11.49
C ALA A 33 5.51 -12.20 -12.20
N LEU A 34 5.24 -11.42 -13.26
CA LEU A 34 4.04 -11.54 -14.09
C LEU A 34 4.11 -12.76 -15.04
N GLU A 35 5.25 -13.00 -15.70
CA GLU A 35 5.47 -14.14 -16.61
C GLU A 35 5.44 -15.50 -15.90
N ASN A 36 6.01 -15.59 -14.68
CA ASN A 36 5.94 -16.82 -13.88
C ASN A 36 4.51 -17.16 -13.45
N PHE A 37 3.58 -16.21 -13.51
CA PHE A 37 2.17 -16.44 -13.18
C PHE A 37 1.36 -16.95 -14.37
N GLU A 38 1.67 -16.53 -15.61
CA GLU A 38 1.01 -17.06 -16.82
C GLU A 38 1.23 -18.58 -17.00
N SER A 39 2.36 -19.09 -16.50
CA SER A 39 2.69 -20.53 -16.43
C SER A 39 1.65 -21.38 -15.68
N TYR A 40 0.90 -20.79 -14.72
CA TYR A 40 -0.11 -21.51 -13.94
C TYR A 40 -1.50 -21.58 -14.62
N LYS A 41 -1.69 -20.94 -15.78
CA LYS A 41 -2.99 -20.88 -16.47
C LYS A 41 -3.27 -22.02 -17.45
N ALA A 42 -2.51 -23.12 -17.40
CA ALA A 42 -2.60 -24.19 -18.39
C ALA A 42 -3.17 -25.52 -17.85
N GLU A 43 -4.30 -25.50 -17.14
CA GLU A 43 -5.19 -26.69 -17.10
C GLU A 43 -6.62 -26.29 -17.46
N LYS A 44 -7.08 -26.82 -18.60
CA LYS A 44 -8.37 -26.57 -19.24
C LYS A 44 -9.51 -27.03 -18.33
N SER A 45 -10.31 -26.10 -17.81
CA SER A 45 -11.65 -26.40 -17.31
C SER A 45 -12.70 -26.16 -18.40
N THR A 46 -13.69 -27.04 -18.45
CA THR A 46 -14.68 -27.15 -19.52
C THR A 46 -15.91 -26.31 -19.14
N LYS A 47 -16.17 -25.23 -19.92
CA LYS A 47 -17.41 -24.43 -19.97
C LYS A 47 -18.26 -24.47 -18.70
N ALA A 48 -17.94 -23.59 -17.74
CA ALA A 48 -18.86 -23.23 -16.67
C ALA A 48 -19.65 -21.98 -17.08
N ASP A 49 -20.77 -21.72 -16.39
CA ASP A 49 -21.68 -20.62 -16.69
C ASP A 49 -20.93 -19.28 -16.72
N SER A 50 -21.14 -18.45 -17.76
CA SER A 50 -20.36 -17.21 -18.00
C SER A 50 -20.29 -16.22 -16.82
N LYS A 51 -21.23 -16.32 -15.86
CA LYS A 51 -21.23 -15.52 -14.62
C LYS A 51 -20.32 -16.08 -13.53
N GLU A 52 -20.14 -17.40 -13.46
CA GLU A 52 -19.16 -18.02 -12.56
C GLU A 52 -17.74 -17.72 -13.05
N GLU A 53 -17.50 -17.79 -14.35
CA GLU A 53 -16.19 -17.46 -14.94
C GLU A 53 -15.80 -15.98 -14.68
N GLU A 54 -16.71 -15.01 -14.83
CA GLU A 54 -16.43 -13.59 -14.54
C GLU A 54 -16.17 -13.32 -13.04
N TYR A 55 -16.92 -13.98 -12.16
CA TYR A 55 -16.71 -13.87 -10.71
C TYR A 55 -15.34 -14.43 -10.30
N ASP A 56 -14.96 -15.57 -10.88
CA ASP A 56 -13.67 -16.19 -10.63
C ASP A 56 -12.53 -15.32 -11.16
N GLU A 57 -12.66 -14.74 -12.36
CA GLU A 57 -11.65 -13.82 -12.93
C GLU A 57 -11.42 -12.56 -12.07
N LYS A 58 -12.49 -11.93 -11.55
CA LYS A 58 -12.37 -10.77 -10.66
C LYS A 58 -11.71 -11.15 -9.35
N TYR A 59 -12.11 -12.25 -8.74
CA TYR A 59 -11.49 -12.73 -7.51
C TYR A 59 -10.00 -13.05 -7.71
N GLN A 60 -9.63 -13.69 -8.83
CA GLN A 60 -8.23 -13.95 -9.17
C GLN A 60 -7.43 -12.65 -9.33
N LEU A 61 -7.99 -11.62 -9.98
CA LEU A 61 -7.36 -10.29 -10.07
C LEU A 61 -7.16 -9.67 -8.68
N GLY A 62 -8.19 -9.73 -7.82
CA GLY A 62 -8.10 -9.28 -6.43
C GLY A 62 -7.01 -10.02 -5.65
N LEU A 63 -6.89 -11.34 -5.85
CA LEU A 63 -5.90 -12.17 -5.19
C LEU A 63 -4.47 -11.83 -5.67
N GLN A 64 -4.29 -11.60 -6.98
CA GLN A 64 -3.02 -11.11 -7.54
C GLN A 64 -2.62 -9.78 -6.91
N ARG A 65 -3.56 -8.83 -6.83
CA ARG A 65 -3.37 -7.51 -6.21
C ARG A 65 -3.03 -7.62 -4.73
N TYR A 66 -3.76 -8.47 -4.00
CA TYR A 66 -3.50 -8.75 -2.59
C TYR A 66 -2.09 -9.29 -2.38
N ASN A 67 -1.66 -10.26 -3.20
CA ASN A 67 -0.33 -10.85 -3.09
C ASN A 67 0.78 -9.84 -3.45
N ALA A 68 0.54 -8.97 -4.45
CA ALA A 68 1.46 -7.91 -4.81
C ALA A 68 1.63 -6.86 -3.69
N LEU A 69 0.56 -6.56 -2.94
CA LEU A 69 0.66 -5.71 -1.74
C LEU A 69 1.30 -6.45 -0.56
N GLY A 70 1.04 -7.76 -0.43
CA GLY A 70 1.50 -8.55 0.71
C GLY A 70 2.97 -8.93 0.68
N ILE A 71 3.65 -8.82 -0.47
CA ILE A 71 5.05 -9.18 -0.66
C ILE A 71 5.78 -8.05 -1.39
N ALA A 72 6.55 -7.25 -0.65
CA ALA A 72 7.44 -6.24 -1.22
C ALA A 72 8.88 -6.53 -0.79
N ASN A 73 9.80 -6.70 -1.76
CA ASN A 73 11.24 -6.94 -1.51
C ASN A 73 11.55 -8.10 -0.54
N GLY A 74 10.73 -9.15 -0.55
CA GLY A 74 10.89 -10.32 0.32
C GLY A 74 10.27 -10.15 1.73
N GLU A 75 9.78 -8.97 2.08
CA GLU A 75 9.01 -8.77 3.30
C GLU A 75 7.54 -9.14 3.09
N LYS A 76 7.03 -9.99 4.00
CA LYS A 76 5.62 -10.40 4.04
C LYS A 76 4.85 -9.46 4.95
N TRP A 77 4.33 -8.36 4.42
CA TRP A 77 3.65 -7.34 5.21
C TRP A 77 2.39 -7.85 5.92
N PHE A 78 1.71 -8.83 5.32
CA PHE A 78 0.50 -9.43 5.89
C PHE A 78 0.76 -10.64 6.80
N GLU A 79 2.02 -10.99 7.06
CA GLU A 79 2.37 -12.02 8.05
C GLU A 79 2.00 -11.56 9.47
N ASN A 80 1.29 -12.40 10.22
CA ASN A 80 0.70 -12.14 11.53
C ASN A 80 -0.28 -10.94 11.57
N SER A 81 -0.79 -10.53 10.41
CA SER A 81 -1.75 -9.44 10.27
C SER A 81 -3.20 -9.88 10.54
N VAL A 82 -4.11 -8.91 10.53
CA VAL A 82 -5.55 -9.14 10.55
C VAL A 82 -6.02 -10.03 9.41
N PHE A 83 -5.39 -9.94 8.23
CA PHE A 83 -5.76 -10.74 7.06
C PHE A 83 -5.35 -12.21 7.18
N GLU A 84 -4.31 -12.52 7.97
CA GLU A 84 -3.95 -13.91 8.25
C GLU A 84 -4.86 -14.51 9.32
N LYS A 85 -5.20 -13.72 10.34
CA LYS A 85 -6.04 -14.13 11.48
C LYS A 85 -7.52 -14.23 11.14
N ASP A 86 -8.02 -13.39 10.24
CA ASP A 86 -9.42 -13.31 9.83
C ASP A 86 -9.54 -13.53 8.32
N GLN A 87 -9.89 -14.76 7.92
CA GLN A 87 -10.09 -15.11 6.51
C GLN A 87 -11.25 -14.36 5.85
N SER A 88 -12.22 -13.88 6.63
CA SER A 88 -13.32 -13.08 6.08
C SER A 88 -12.80 -11.69 5.73
N ALA A 89 -11.98 -11.08 6.59
CA ALA A 89 -11.35 -9.79 6.33
C ALA A 89 -10.45 -9.85 5.09
N LYS A 90 -9.68 -10.95 4.95
CA LYS A 90 -8.87 -11.21 3.77
C LYS A 90 -9.70 -11.33 2.50
N SER A 91 -10.76 -12.15 2.53
CA SER A 91 -11.63 -12.37 1.37
C SER A 91 -12.32 -11.08 0.93
N GLU A 92 -12.87 -10.32 1.87
CA GLU A 92 -13.53 -9.04 1.59
C GLU A 92 -12.53 -8.00 1.04
N PHE A 93 -11.31 -7.99 1.58
CA PHE A 93 -10.27 -7.07 1.09
C PHE A 93 -9.78 -7.46 -0.31
N ILE A 94 -9.69 -8.76 -0.62
CA ILE A 94 -9.43 -9.26 -1.98
C ILE A 94 -10.51 -8.78 -2.95
N ASN A 95 -11.78 -8.87 -2.56
CA ASN A 95 -12.90 -8.39 -3.38
C ASN A 95 -12.82 -6.87 -3.59
N TYR A 96 -12.58 -6.11 -2.52
CA TYR A 96 -12.36 -4.67 -2.62
C TYR A 96 -11.23 -4.33 -3.60
N LEU A 97 -10.10 -5.02 -3.50
CA LEU A 97 -8.97 -4.82 -4.40
C LEU A 97 -9.30 -5.19 -5.85
N ALA A 98 -10.18 -6.15 -6.10
CA ALA A 98 -10.61 -6.52 -7.45
C ALA A 98 -11.43 -5.41 -8.13
N GLU A 99 -12.22 -4.66 -7.37
CA GLU A 99 -13.11 -3.61 -7.88
C GLU A 99 -12.39 -2.30 -8.20
N LEU A 100 -11.16 -2.11 -7.71
CA LEU A 100 -10.38 -0.91 -8.02
C LEU A 100 -9.99 -0.87 -9.50
N ASP A 101 -10.03 0.33 -10.08
CA ASP A 101 -9.32 0.55 -11.33
C ASP A 101 -7.80 0.46 -11.11
N ILE A 102 -7.05 0.29 -12.21
CA ILE A 102 -5.59 0.11 -12.16
C ILE A 102 -4.91 1.32 -11.51
N LYS A 103 -5.39 2.54 -11.77
CA LYS A 103 -4.78 3.77 -11.24
C LYS A 103 -4.91 3.80 -9.72
N LYS A 104 -6.10 3.53 -9.19
CA LYS A 104 -6.36 3.45 -7.74
C LYS A 104 -5.53 2.35 -7.08
N PHE A 105 -5.48 1.17 -7.68
CA PHE A 105 -4.65 0.08 -7.15
C PHE A 105 -3.17 0.48 -7.07
N MET A 106 -2.64 1.09 -8.15
CA MET A 106 -1.25 1.57 -8.18
C MET A 106 -1.01 2.66 -7.13
N SER A 107 -1.92 3.61 -6.96
CA SER A 107 -1.81 4.66 -5.93
C SER A 107 -1.74 4.08 -4.51
N ILE A 108 -2.57 3.09 -4.17
CA ILE A 108 -2.50 2.40 -2.88
C ILE A 108 -1.16 1.68 -2.73
N SER A 109 -0.75 0.94 -3.76
CA SER A 109 0.51 0.18 -3.76
C SER A 109 1.72 1.10 -3.54
N THR A 110 1.81 2.20 -4.28
CA THR A 110 2.89 3.19 -4.13
C THR A 110 2.89 3.81 -2.74
N ASN A 111 1.73 4.16 -2.18
CA ASN A 111 1.66 4.75 -0.84
C ASN A 111 2.12 3.79 0.26
N LEU A 112 1.73 2.51 0.17
CA LEU A 112 2.19 1.48 1.09
C LEU A 112 3.70 1.27 0.97
N TRP A 113 4.20 1.22 -0.26
CA TRP A 113 5.64 1.12 -0.53
C TRP A 113 6.41 2.30 0.05
N GLU A 114 5.99 3.53 -0.19
CA GLU A 114 6.62 4.73 0.39
C GLU A 114 6.55 4.76 1.93
N SER A 115 5.50 4.19 2.52
CA SER A 115 5.32 4.16 3.97
C SER A 115 6.23 3.15 4.67
N PHE A 116 6.43 1.99 4.07
CA PHE A 116 7.11 0.85 4.68
C PHE A 116 8.53 0.63 4.18
N HIS A 117 8.88 1.19 3.03
CA HIS A 117 10.23 1.12 2.53
C HIS A 117 11.15 2.12 3.26
N ASN A 118 12.44 1.79 3.32
CA ASN A 118 13.44 2.69 3.88
C ASN A 118 13.50 3.96 3.04
N THR A 119 13.45 5.10 3.70
CA THR A 119 13.70 6.37 3.03
C THR A 119 15.19 6.53 2.80
N LEU A 120 15.54 7.22 1.71
CA LEU A 120 16.90 7.71 1.50
C LEU A 120 17.29 8.65 2.66
N ALA A 121 18.40 8.35 3.33
CA ALA A 121 18.95 9.16 4.40
C ALA A 121 20.41 9.51 4.07
N GLU A 122 20.87 10.68 4.47
CA GLU A 122 22.27 11.06 4.35
C GLU A 122 23.06 10.46 5.51
N ASP A 123 24.10 9.67 5.22
CA ASP A 123 25.01 9.13 6.23
C ASP A 123 25.90 10.24 6.82
N LEU A 124 26.69 9.91 7.84
CA LEU A 124 27.61 10.85 8.49
C LEU A 124 28.68 11.43 7.56
N ASN A 125 28.85 10.85 6.36
CA ASN A 125 29.82 11.27 5.35
C ASN A 125 29.18 12.05 4.19
N GLY A 126 27.87 12.33 4.25
CA GLY A 126 27.16 13.03 3.19
C GLY A 126 26.67 12.15 2.04
N ASN A 127 26.76 10.82 2.17
CA ASN A 127 26.27 9.90 1.14
C ASN A 127 24.80 9.57 1.38
N VAL A 128 24.01 9.58 0.31
CA VAL A 128 22.64 9.12 0.37
C VAL A 128 22.62 7.59 0.44
N THR A 129 22.14 7.03 1.54
CA THR A 129 22.00 5.60 1.79
C THR A 129 20.53 5.20 1.96
N GLU A 130 20.18 4.00 1.51
CA GLU A 130 18.86 3.36 1.73
C GLU A 130 18.74 2.78 3.15
N SER A 131 19.12 3.56 4.16
CA SER A 131 19.17 3.13 5.55
C SER A 131 18.46 4.05 6.53
N GLY A 132 17.65 5.00 6.03
CA GLY A 132 16.72 5.72 6.88
C GLY A 132 15.70 4.73 7.45
N PRO A 133 15.36 4.81 8.75
CA PRO A 133 14.33 3.94 9.31
C PRO A 133 13.04 4.14 8.51
N SER A 134 12.39 3.06 8.08
CA SER A 134 11.00 3.16 7.63
C SER A 134 10.20 3.88 8.71
N GLN A 135 9.36 4.84 8.31
CA GLN A 135 8.57 5.59 9.29
C GLN A 135 7.54 4.68 9.98
N LYS A 136 7.17 3.56 9.32
CA LYS A 136 6.10 2.66 9.75
C LYS A 136 6.52 1.20 9.61
N ASN A 137 5.95 0.35 10.46
CA ASN A 137 6.21 -1.09 10.47
C ASN A 137 4.94 -1.85 10.08
N PRO A 138 4.90 -2.54 8.92
CA PRO A 138 3.69 -3.18 8.43
C PRO A 138 3.13 -4.22 9.41
N LYS A 139 3.98 -4.92 10.18
CA LYS A 139 3.54 -5.89 11.20
C LYS A 139 2.80 -5.25 12.37
N LYS A 140 3.05 -3.96 12.65
CA LYS A 140 2.31 -3.17 13.64
C LYS A 140 1.07 -2.54 13.02
N GLU A 141 1.22 -1.93 11.85
CA GLU A 141 0.12 -1.25 11.18
C GLU A 141 -1.02 -2.20 10.81
N PHE A 142 -0.72 -3.44 10.40
CA PHE A 142 -1.74 -4.43 10.00
C PHE A 142 -2.13 -5.43 11.09
N ILE A 143 -1.74 -5.23 12.35
CA ILE A 143 -1.95 -6.23 13.41
C ILE A 143 -3.43 -6.53 13.71
N SER A 144 -4.30 -5.55 13.51
CA SER A 144 -5.75 -5.60 13.73
C SER A 144 -6.49 -4.66 12.77
N VAL A 145 -7.83 -4.77 12.71
CA VAL A 145 -8.67 -3.84 11.93
C VAL A 145 -8.46 -2.40 12.40
N GLU A 146 -8.40 -2.17 13.71
CA GLU A 146 -8.23 -0.83 14.28
C GLU A 146 -6.88 -0.22 13.91
N SER A 147 -5.79 -0.99 14.04
CA SER A 147 -4.45 -0.53 13.65
C SER A 147 -4.41 -0.18 12.16
N THR A 148 -5.04 -1.00 11.32
CA THR A 148 -5.09 -0.79 9.87
C THR A 148 -5.83 0.50 9.52
N LYS A 149 -6.97 0.77 10.18
CA LYS A 149 -7.70 2.04 10.01
C LYS A 149 -6.85 3.24 10.44
N ASN A 150 -6.18 3.15 11.58
CA ASN A 150 -5.34 4.23 12.10
C ASN A 150 -4.20 4.54 11.14
N TYR A 151 -3.55 3.51 10.57
CA TYR A 151 -2.52 3.69 9.55
C TYR A 151 -3.01 4.55 8.37
N PHE A 152 -4.15 4.20 7.77
CA PHE A 152 -4.68 4.93 6.62
C PHE A 152 -5.18 6.33 7.00
N GLN A 153 -5.74 6.50 8.20
CA GLN A 153 -6.14 7.81 8.71
C GLN A 153 -4.94 8.73 8.91
N ASP A 154 -3.82 8.21 9.41
CA ASP A 154 -2.58 8.97 9.56
C ASP A 154 -1.98 9.37 8.22
N GLU A 155 -2.09 8.52 7.19
CA GLU A 155 -1.67 8.87 5.83
C GLU A 155 -2.52 10.01 5.24
N ILE A 156 -3.83 9.99 5.46
CA ILE A 156 -4.71 11.11 5.08
C ILE A 156 -4.25 12.41 5.77
N ASN A 157 -4.05 12.36 7.08
CA ASN A 157 -3.61 13.52 7.85
C ASN A 157 -2.25 14.06 7.35
N ARG A 158 -1.32 13.16 6.97
CA ARG A 158 0.00 13.52 6.41
C ARG A 158 -0.14 14.22 5.07
N LEU A 159 -1.03 13.75 4.19
CA LEU A 159 -1.29 14.35 2.88
C LEU A 159 -1.93 15.74 3.00
N GLU A 160 -2.92 15.90 3.88
CA GLU A 160 -3.54 17.19 4.19
C GLU A 160 -2.50 18.20 4.71
N GLU A 161 -1.65 17.75 5.64
CA GLU A 161 -0.60 18.59 6.22
C GLU A 161 0.46 18.99 5.18
N GLY A 162 0.86 18.04 4.32
CA GLY A 162 1.78 18.28 3.22
C GLY A 162 1.24 19.32 2.24
N ALA A 163 -0.01 19.15 1.80
CA ALA A 163 -0.66 20.10 0.90
C ALA A 163 -0.82 21.49 1.51
N ARG A 164 -1.13 21.57 2.81
CA ARG A 164 -1.19 22.83 3.54
C ARG A 164 0.16 23.55 3.60
N LYS A 165 1.24 22.80 3.78
CA LYS A 165 2.61 23.35 3.94
C LYS A 165 3.28 23.71 2.61
N PHE A 166 3.14 22.85 1.62
CA PHE A 166 3.93 22.91 0.38
C PHE A 166 3.07 23.17 -0.88
N GLY A 167 1.75 23.23 -0.73
CA GLY A 167 0.83 23.30 -1.85
C GLY A 167 0.61 21.94 -2.53
N GLY A 168 -0.19 21.92 -3.60
CA GLY A 168 -0.60 20.71 -4.31
C GLY A 168 -2.04 20.30 -4.02
N ASN A 169 -2.53 19.28 -4.73
CA ASN A 169 -3.89 18.77 -4.59
C ASN A 169 -3.86 17.27 -4.24
N PRO A 170 -4.01 16.90 -2.96
CA PRO A 170 -4.01 15.51 -2.52
C PRO A 170 -5.38 14.83 -2.62
N SER A 171 -6.42 15.52 -3.13
CA SER A 171 -7.83 15.09 -2.98
C SER A 171 -8.09 13.68 -3.50
N GLU A 172 -7.58 13.32 -4.69
CA GLU A 172 -7.78 11.99 -5.28
C GLU A 172 -7.21 10.88 -4.37
N MET A 173 -6.05 11.12 -3.78
CA MET A 173 -5.43 10.15 -2.86
C MET A 173 -6.15 10.11 -1.52
N ILE A 174 -6.57 11.26 -0.98
CA ILE A 174 -7.36 11.34 0.26
C ILE A 174 -8.68 10.61 0.11
N GLU A 175 -9.40 10.81 -1.00
CA GLU A 175 -10.65 10.11 -1.30
C GLU A 175 -10.43 8.59 -1.32
N LEU A 176 -9.40 8.14 -2.04
CA LEU A 176 -9.04 6.73 -2.12
C LEU A 176 -8.69 6.12 -0.75
N LEU A 177 -7.88 6.79 0.06
CA LEU A 177 -7.55 6.31 1.40
C LEU A 177 -8.75 6.36 2.35
N THR A 178 -9.64 7.34 2.17
CA THR A 178 -10.90 7.42 2.91
C THR A 178 -11.82 6.25 2.57
N ASP A 179 -11.88 5.84 1.31
CA ASP A 179 -12.61 4.65 0.87
C ASP A 179 -12.06 3.39 1.55
N VAL A 180 -10.73 3.25 1.65
CA VAL A 180 -10.10 2.14 2.38
C VAL A 180 -10.44 2.17 3.88
N VAL A 181 -10.39 3.33 4.53
CA VAL A 181 -10.80 3.48 5.94
C VAL A 181 -12.27 3.08 6.11
N ASN A 182 -13.14 3.51 5.20
CA ASN A 182 -14.56 3.20 5.24
C ASN A 182 -14.86 1.72 5.02
N PHE A 183 -14.10 1.04 4.14
CA PHE A 183 -14.13 -0.42 4.01
C PHE A 183 -13.93 -1.08 5.38
N PHE A 184 -12.88 -0.72 6.13
CA PHE A 184 -12.61 -1.31 7.44
C PHE A 184 -13.58 -0.85 8.54
N LYS A 185 -14.23 0.31 8.41
CA LYS A 185 -15.32 0.74 9.32
C LYS A 185 -16.59 -0.09 9.11
N ASN A 186 -16.91 -0.38 7.86
CA ASN A 186 -18.11 -1.13 7.46
C ASN A 186 -17.90 -2.64 7.58
N TYR A 187 -16.66 -3.11 7.55
CA TYR A 187 -16.31 -4.50 7.81
C TYR A 187 -16.67 -4.89 9.25
N GLN A 188 -17.68 -5.75 9.40
CA GLN A 188 -18.03 -6.37 10.67
C GLN A 188 -17.05 -7.51 10.95
N SER A 189 -15.96 -7.21 11.65
CA SER A 189 -14.96 -8.23 11.97
C SER A 189 -15.48 -9.25 12.98
N LYS A 190 -14.99 -10.50 12.88
CA LYS A 190 -15.19 -11.49 13.95
C LYS A 190 -14.59 -11.05 15.29
N GLU A 191 -13.55 -10.19 15.27
CA GLU A 191 -13.00 -9.52 16.46
C GLU A 191 -14.03 -8.66 17.20
N GLN A 192 -14.92 -7.97 16.48
CA GLN A 192 -16.02 -7.22 17.10
C GLN A 192 -17.07 -8.17 17.67
N GLU A 193 -17.45 -9.21 16.91
CA GLU A 193 -18.42 -10.22 17.36
C GLU A 193 -17.96 -10.94 18.66
N ASP A 194 -16.67 -11.31 18.75
CA ASP A 194 -16.09 -11.96 19.93
C ASP A 194 -15.96 -11.02 21.14
N LYS A 195 -15.64 -9.73 20.92
CA LYS A 195 -15.70 -8.70 21.97
C LYS A 195 -17.11 -8.53 22.51
N TYR A 196 -18.13 -8.50 21.64
CA TYR A 196 -19.53 -8.41 22.08
C TYR A 196 -20.00 -9.67 22.82
N LYS A 197 -19.57 -10.86 22.39
CA LYS A 197 -19.87 -12.12 23.10
C LYS A 197 -19.21 -12.20 24.48
N THR A 198 -17.96 -11.75 24.62
CA THR A 198 -17.29 -11.68 25.93
C THR A 198 -17.88 -10.62 26.85
N LEU A 199 -18.26 -9.44 26.32
CA LEU A 199 -18.95 -8.39 27.09
C LEU A 199 -20.36 -8.83 27.53
N GLY A 200 -21.13 -9.47 26.65
CA GLY A 200 -22.47 -9.99 26.96
C GLY A 200 -22.46 -11.18 27.92
N SER A 201 -21.40 -11.99 27.92
CA SER A 201 -21.25 -13.09 28.90
C SER A 201 -20.88 -12.58 30.30
N ASN A 202 -20.10 -11.49 30.40
CA ASN A 202 -19.75 -10.89 31.69
C ASN A 202 -20.89 -10.07 32.32
N GLN A 203 -21.86 -9.58 31.53
CA GLN A 203 -23.05 -8.91 32.07
C GLN A 203 -24.12 -9.88 32.59
N ASN A 204 -24.15 -11.13 32.09
CA ASN A 204 -25.07 -12.17 32.54
C ASN A 204 -24.50 -13.05 33.68
N ALA A 205 -23.29 -12.74 34.16
CA ALA A 205 -22.59 -13.50 35.20
C ALA A 205 -22.52 -12.78 36.56
N ASN A 206 -23.28 -11.70 36.76
CA ASN A 206 -23.44 -10.98 38.04
C ASN A 206 -24.91 -10.88 38.45
#